data_AF-A0A259IBU7-F1
#
_entry.id   AF-A0A259IBU7-F1
#
_cell.length_a   1.000
_cell.length_b   1.000
_cell.length_c   1.000
_cell.angle_alpha   90.00
_cell.angle_beta   90.00
_cell.angle_gamma   90.00
#
_symmetry.space_group_name_H-M   'P 1'
#
loop_
_entity.id
_entity.type
_entity.pdbx_description
1 polymer ?
#
loop_
_entity_poly.entity_id
_entity_poly.type
_entity_poly.pdbx_seq_one_letter_code
_entity_poly.pdbx_strand_id
1 'polypeptide(L)' 'MTASFTAEELCEHFAHCVQILGGTTAASRRLGIDERAIRRFISGERPVGPGLLKDAAKALRVLAEEATAAEARITAAGLG' A
#
# COMPACT_ATOMS: atom_id res chain seq x y z
N MET A 1 -18.14 9.61 14.27
CA MET A 1 -18.10 10.60 13.17
C MET A 1 -17.05 10.15 12.18
N THR A 2 -17.44 9.67 11.01
CA THR A 2 -16.49 9.43 9.90
C THR A 2 -16.32 10.77 9.18
N ALA A 3 -15.17 11.41 9.36
CA ALA A 3 -14.79 12.54 8.52
C ALA A 3 -14.81 12.07 7.06
N SER A 4 -15.41 12.85 6.17
CA SER A 4 -15.32 12.59 4.74
C SER A 4 -13.96 13.09 4.27
N PHE A 5 -13.13 12.20 3.74
CA PHE A 5 -11.84 12.59 3.18
C PHE A 5 -12.05 13.39 1.90
N THR A 6 -11.26 14.45 1.73
CA THR A 6 -11.12 15.18 0.47
C THR A 6 -10.41 14.32 -0.57
N ALA A 7 -10.52 14.70 -1.85
CA ALA A 7 -9.83 13.99 -2.92
C ALA A 7 -8.29 14.01 -2.75
N GLU A 8 -7.75 15.12 -2.23
CA GLU A 8 -6.32 15.29 -1.96
C GLU A 8 -5.86 14.36 -0.83
N GLU A 9 -6.59 14.34 0.30
CA GLU A 9 -6.30 13.44 1.42
C GLU A 9 -6.33 11.96 0.99
N LEU A 10 -7.24 11.58 0.07
CA LEU A 10 -7.27 10.21 -0.46
C LEU A 10 -6.03 9.89 -1.31
N CYS A 11 -5.54 10.85 -2.10
CA CYS A 11 -4.33 10.69 -2.90
C CYS A 11 -3.09 10.59 -2.01
N GLU A 12 -2.97 11.45 -1.00
CA GLU A 12 -1.90 11.40 0.01
C GLU A 12 -1.90 10.08 0.77
N HIS A 13 -3.08 9.63 1.21
CA HIS A 13 -3.20 8.36 1.92
C HIS A 13 -2.78 7.18 1.04
N PHE A 14 -3.21 7.17 -0.23
CA PHE A 14 -2.77 6.16 -1.18
C PHE A 14 -1.26 6.22 -1.45
N ALA A 15 -0.69 7.42 -1.58
CA ALA A 15 0.76 7.61 -1.74
C ALA A 15 1.53 7.05 -0.54
N HIS A 16 1.03 7.26 0.68
CA HIS A 16 1.60 6.68 1.89
C HIS A 16 1.53 5.15 1.88
N CYS A 17 0.39 4.56 1.49
CA CYS A 17 0.29 3.11 1.32
C CYS A 17 1.33 2.57 0.32
N VAL A 18 1.53 3.25 -0.82
CA VAL A 18 2.52 2.86 -1.83
C VAL A 18 3.94 2.89 -1.27
N GLN A 19 4.28 3.87 -0.43
CA GLN A 19 5.58 3.91 0.24
C GLN A 19 5.79 2.72 1.17
N ILE A 20 4.81 2.39 2.03
CA ILE A 20 4.88 1.23 2.92
C ILE A 20 5.01 -0.07 2.13
N LEU A 21 4.31 -0.18 0.99
CA LEU A 21 4.40 -1.34 0.10
C LEU A 21 5.77 -1.49 -0.59
N GLY A 22 6.71 -0.55 -0.39
CA GLY A 22 8.05 -0.57 -0.97
C GLY A 22 8.22 0.29 -2.22
N GLY A 23 7.35 1.29 -2.41
CA GLY A 23 7.35 2.19 -3.55
C GLY A 23 6.56 1.67 -4.76
N THR A 24 6.55 2.47 -5.84
CA THR A 24 5.67 2.27 -7.02
C THR A 24 5.80 0.89 -7.66
N THR A 25 7.01 0.39 -7.88
CA THR A 25 7.23 -0.92 -8.51
C THR A 25 6.74 -2.08 -7.64
N ALA A 26 6.98 -2.00 -6.33
CA ALA A 26 6.57 -3.04 -5.39
C ALA A 26 5.04 -3.02 -5.20
N ALA A 27 4.44 -1.84 -5.08
CA ALA A 27 3.01 -1.65 -5.03
C ALA A 27 2.32 -2.13 -6.32
N SER A 28 2.92 -1.90 -7.49
CA SER A 28 2.39 -2.37 -8.79
C SER A 28 2.18 -3.88 -8.80
N ARG A 29 3.20 -4.64 -8.35
CA ARG A 29 3.14 -6.10 -8.28
C ARG A 29 2.11 -6.59 -7.26
N ARG A 30 2.04 -5.94 -6.09
CA ARG A 30 1.13 -6.34 -5.00
C ARG A 30 -0.34 -6.02 -5.28
N LEU A 31 -0.60 -4.93 -5.98
CA LEU A 31 -1.96 -4.47 -6.30
C LEU A 31 -2.45 -4.98 -7.67
N GLY A 32 -1.56 -5.47 -8.53
CA GLY A 32 -1.90 -5.82 -9.91
C GLY A 32 -2.25 -4.59 -10.75
N ILE A 33 -1.72 -3.42 -10.39
CA ILE A 33 -1.98 -2.14 -11.04
C ILE A 33 -0.71 -1.69 -11.76
N ASP A 34 -0.85 -1.24 -13.00
CA ASP A 34 0.27 -0.68 -13.76
C ASP A 34 0.95 0.50 -13.02
N GLU A 35 2.28 0.59 -13.09
CA GLU A 35 3.04 1.64 -12.39
C GLU A 35 2.60 3.05 -12.79
N ARG A 36 2.26 3.26 -14.07
CA ARG A 36 1.77 4.56 -14.54
C ARG A 36 0.43 4.88 -13.92
N ALA A 37 -0.45 3.89 -13.78
CA ALA A 37 -1.73 4.08 -13.10
C ALA A 37 -1.52 4.44 -11.62
N ILE A 38 -0.58 3.79 -10.93
CA ILE A 38 -0.21 4.18 -9.55
C ILE A 38 0.27 5.62 -9.49
N ARG A 39 1.19 6.05 -10.38
CA ARG A 39 1.68 7.43 -10.41
C ARG A 39 0.56 8.45 -10.62
N ARG A 40 -0.42 8.13 -11.49
CA ARG A 40 -1.58 8.99 -11.75
C ARG A 40 -2.52 9.13 -10.55
N PHE A 41 -2.66 8.08 -9.74
CA PHE A 41 -3.42 8.16 -8.50
C PHE A 41 -2.69 9.02 -7.46
N ILE A 42 -1.37 8.87 -7.35
CA ILE A 42 -0.54 9.65 -6.42
C ILE A 42 -0.51 11.14 -6.80
N SER A 43 -0.42 11.46 -8.09
CA SER A 43 -0.38 12.84 -8.58
C SER A 43 -1.74 13.53 -8.62
N GLY A 44 -2.83 12.82 -8.32
CA GLY A 44 -4.19 13.35 -8.43
C GLY A 44 -4.73 13.45 -9.87
N GLU A 45 -3.96 13.05 -10.89
CA GLU A 45 -4.43 12.95 -12.29
C GLU A 45 -5.56 11.93 -12.47
N ARG A 46 -5.70 11.00 -11.53
CA ARG A 46 -6.82 10.06 -11.45
C ARG A 46 -7.33 10.00 -10.01
N PRO A 47 -8.66 10.10 -9.78
CA PRO A 47 -9.20 10.07 -8.43
C PRO A 47 -9.00 8.70 -7.78
N VAL A 48 -8.62 8.71 -6.50
CA VAL A 48 -8.54 7.52 -5.66
C VAL A 48 -9.93 7.17 -5.16
N GLY A 49 -10.43 6.01 -5.58
CA GLY A 49 -11.72 5.49 -5.13
C GLY A 49 -11.61 4.63 -3.86
N PRO A 50 -12.74 4.41 -3.15
CA PRO A 50 -12.75 3.57 -1.95
C PRO A 50 -12.37 2.10 -2.22
N GLY A 51 -12.63 1.59 -3.43
CA GLY A 51 -12.19 0.24 -3.82
C GLY A 51 -10.67 0.10 -3.83
N LEU A 52 -9.98 1.09 -4.41
CA LEU A 52 -8.51 1.10 -4.46
C LEU A 52 -7.89 1.13 -3.07
N LEU A 53 -8.45 1.90 -2.13
CA LEU A 53 -7.97 1.93 -0.75
C LEU A 53 -8.24 0.63 0.01
N LYS A 54 -9.37 -0.06 -0.28
CA LYS A 54 -9.63 -1.40 0.27
C LYS A 54 -8.61 -2.42 -0.24
N ASP A 55 -8.27 -2.37 -1.52
CA ASP A 55 -7.26 -3.24 -2.12
C ASP A 55 -5.86 -2.94 -1.54
N ALA A 56 -5.52 -1.66 -1.37
CA ALA A 56 -4.30 -1.23 -0.70
C ALA A 56 -4.25 -1.75 0.75
N ALA A 57 -5.33 -1.61 1.52
CA ALA A 57 -5.40 -2.12 2.89
C ALA A 57 -5.22 -3.65 2.95
N LYS A 58 -5.79 -4.39 1.98
CA LYS A 58 -5.58 -5.84 1.87
C LYS A 58 -4.13 -6.18 1.59
N ALA A 59 -3.49 -5.48 0.65
CA ALA A 59 -2.07 -5.69 0.31
C ALA A 59 -1.15 -5.37 1.49
N LEU A 60 -1.45 -4.31 2.27
CA LEU A 60 -0.70 -3.97 3.47
C LEU A 60 -0.80 -5.06 4.54
N ARG A 61 -1.99 -5.66 4.72
CA ARG A 61 -2.16 -6.78 5.65
C ARG A 61 -1.31 -7.99 5.25
N VAL A 62 -1.30 -8.33 3.97
CA VAL A 62 -0.45 -9.42 3.44
C VAL A 62 1.03 -9.10 3.67
N LEU A 63 1.47 -7.87 3.41
CA LEU A 63 2.84 -7.44 3.67
C LEU A 63 3.21 -7.58 5.16
N ALA A 64 2.31 -7.21 6.07
CA ALA A 64 2.55 -7.35 7.51
C ALA A 64 2.70 -8.82 7.90
N GLU A 65 1.84 -9.71 7.38
CA GLU A 65 1.94 -11.16 7.60
C GLU A 65 3.27 -11.73 7.07
N GLU A 66 3.69 -11.32 5.86
CA GLU A 66 4.99 -11.71 5.29
C GLU A 66 6.16 -11.23 6.16
N ALA A 67 6.11 -9.98 6.64
CA ALA A 67 7.15 -9.40 7.49
C ALA A 67 7.26 -10.14 8.83
N THR A 68 6.13 -10.41 9.50
CA THR A 68 6.11 -11.19 10.74
C THR A 68 6.61 -12.63 10.53
N ALA A 69 6.26 -13.26 9.41
CA ALA A 69 6.78 -14.60 9.09
C ALA A 69 8.29 -14.58 8.85
N ALA A 70 8.83 -13.54 8.21
CA ALA A 70 10.26 -13.37 8.01
C ALA A 70 11.00 -13.14 9.33
N GLU A 71 10.47 -12.26 10.20
CA GLU A 71 10.98 -12.02 11.55
C GLU A 71 11.06 -13.33 12.35
N ALA A 72 9.95 -14.09 12.41
CA ALA A 72 9.89 -15.35 13.15
C ALA A 72 10.94 -16.36 12.69
N ARG A 73 11.26 -16.42 11.38
CA ARG A 73 12.32 -17.29 10.85
C ARG A 73 13.71 -16.86 11.29
N ILE A 74 13.98 -15.55 11.32
CA ILE A 74 15.26 -15.00 11.77
C ILE A 74 15.47 -15.31 13.26
N THR A 75 14.43 -15.08 14.08
CA THR A 75 14.47 -15.38 15.52
C THR A 75 14.63 -16.89 15.78
N ALA A 76 13.90 -17.74 15.05
CA ALA A 76 14.02 -19.19 15.18
C ALA A 76 15.40 -19.72 14.76
N ALA A 77 16.09 -19.04 13.84
CA ALA A 77 17.46 -19.36 13.44
C ALA A 77 18.52 -18.97 14.48
N GLY A 78 18.15 -18.29 15.58
CA GLY A 78 19.08 -17.84 16.61
C GLY A 78 20.04 -16.75 16.15
N LEU A 79 19.69 -16.01 15.09
CA LEU A 79 20.49 -14.91 14.54
C LEU A 79 20.18 -13.55 15.22
N GLY A 80 19.66 -13.59 16.45
CA GLY A 80 19.26 -12.41 17.23
C GLY A 80 20.10 -12.21 18.48
#